data_AF-A0A3N7F8X3-F1
#
_entry.id   AF-A0A3N7F8X3-F1
#
_cell.length_a   1.000
_cell.length_b   1.000
_cell.length_c   1.000
_cell.angle_alpha   90.00
_cell.angle_beta   90.00
_cell.angle_gamma   90.00
#
_symmetry.space_group_name_H-M   'P 1'
#
loop_
_entity.id
_entity.type
_entity.pdbx_description
1 polymer ?
#
loop_
_entity_poly.entity_id
_entity_poly.type
_entity_poly.pdbx_seq_one_letter_code
_entity_poly.pdbx_strand_id
1 'polypeptide(L)'
;MPDTPTSASAVDAAAQAATLRHGAFEDAQALFAGTLFVAMALMLFNQAGLLVGGTAGAAFLLHYVTGISFGKLFFVVNLPFYWFAFTRMGREFTLKTFVCVALLSLLTELFPHVMHVDYLNPLFASLLGGLLLGTGCLFLARHRSSLGGATVVSLYLQSRYGMRAGKVQMMIDGTVVLLALCVVPVERVAYSVLAVLVMSGFLWISHRPGRYTGG
;
A
#
# COMPACT_ATOMS: atom_id res chain seq x y z
N MET A 1 -0.97 -30.67 -47.40
CA MET A 1 0.03 -30.49 -46.32
C MET A 1 -0.11 -29.03 -45.89
N PRO A 2 -0.66 -28.75 -44.70
CA PRO A 2 -1.00 -27.38 -44.31
C PRO A 2 0.24 -26.62 -43.81
N ASP A 3 0.23 -25.31 -44.04
CA ASP A 3 1.26 -24.34 -43.72
C ASP A 3 1.56 -24.22 -42.21
N THR A 4 2.83 -24.09 -41.85
CA THR A 4 3.32 -23.82 -40.50
C THR A 4 3.34 -22.30 -40.22
N PRO A 5 2.60 -21.76 -39.23
CA PRO A 5 2.74 -20.37 -38.81
C PRO A 5 3.28 -20.33 -37.36
N THR A 6 4.60 -20.29 -37.13
CA THR A 6 5.09 -20.25 -35.72
C THR A 6 6.54 -19.78 -35.52
N SER A 7 6.95 -18.64 -36.08
CA SER A 7 8.23 -18.02 -35.68
C SER A 7 8.19 -16.50 -35.51
N ALA A 8 7.31 -15.78 -36.20
CA ALA A 8 7.18 -14.33 -36.09
C ALA A 8 6.53 -13.86 -34.77
N SER A 9 5.53 -14.59 -34.24
CA SER A 9 4.76 -14.17 -33.06
C SER A 9 5.52 -14.24 -31.74
N ALA A 10 6.49 -15.15 -31.61
CA ALA A 10 7.30 -15.31 -30.40
C ALA A 10 8.37 -14.21 -30.28
N VAL A 11 8.91 -13.74 -31.41
CA VAL A 11 9.88 -12.65 -31.47
C VAL A 11 9.19 -11.31 -31.21
N ASP A 12 7.97 -11.10 -31.74
CA ASP A 12 7.15 -9.91 -31.42
C ASP A 12 6.67 -9.88 -29.96
N ALA A 13 6.32 -11.03 -29.37
CA ALA A 13 5.98 -11.12 -27.95
C ALA A 13 7.18 -10.86 -27.03
N ALA A 14 8.37 -11.35 -27.40
CA ALA A 14 9.61 -11.08 -26.68
C ALA A 14 10.06 -9.61 -26.85
N ALA A 15 9.84 -9.01 -28.01
CA ALA A 15 10.09 -7.60 -28.27
C ALA A 15 9.10 -6.69 -27.52
N GLN A 16 7.81 -7.03 -27.44
CA GLN A 16 6.83 -6.34 -26.59
C GLN A 16 7.12 -6.50 -25.09
N ALA A 17 7.62 -7.65 -24.65
CA ALA A 17 8.06 -7.86 -23.27
C ALA A 17 9.32 -7.05 -22.93
N ALA A 18 10.19 -6.79 -23.92
CA ALA A 18 11.41 -6.00 -23.76
C ALA A 18 11.16 -4.48 -23.79
N THR A 19 10.13 -4.00 -24.48
CA THR A 19 9.77 -2.57 -24.56
C THR A 19 8.97 -2.05 -23.36
N LEU A 20 8.49 -2.93 -22.46
CA LEU A 20 7.81 -2.55 -21.21
C LEU A 20 8.75 -2.45 -20.00
N ARG A 21 10.03 -2.11 -20.21
CA ARG A 21 10.92 -1.71 -19.11
C ARG A 21 10.68 -0.25 -18.83
N HIS A 22 9.85 0.02 -17.82
CA HIS A 22 9.63 1.38 -17.31
C HIS A 22 10.98 2.03 -17.04
N GLY A 23 11.16 3.26 -17.52
CA GLY A 23 12.38 4.02 -17.26
C GLY A 23 12.54 4.25 -15.76
N ALA A 24 13.78 4.36 -15.27
CA ALA A 24 14.04 4.66 -13.86
C ALA A 24 13.34 5.95 -13.38
N PHE A 25 13.11 6.90 -14.30
CA PHE A 25 12.34 8.13 -14.06
C PHE A 25 10.84 7.88 -13.91
N GLU A 26 10.25 7.01 -14.74
CA GLU A 26 8.84 6.62 -14.63
C GLU A 26 8.58 5.84 -13.35
N ASP A 27 9.49 4.93 -12.98
CA ASP A 27 9.51 4.26 -11.68
C ASP A 27 9.52 5.30 -10.54
N ALA A 28 10.46 6.25 -10.56
CA ALA A 28 10.57 7.25 -9.51
C ALA A 28 9.32 8.13 -9.39
N GLN A 29 8.77 8.58 -10.51
CA GLN A 29 7.56 9.39 -10.55
C GLN A 29 6.34 8.62 -10.02
N ALA A 30 6.18 7.36 -10.43
CA ALA A 30 5.07 6.52 -9.96
C ALA A 30 5.18 6.18 -8.48
N LEU A 31 6.40 5.91 -7.98
CA LEU A 31 6.64 5.70 -6.56
C LEU A 31 6.32 6.96 -5.76
N PHE A 32 6.75 8.14 -6.22
CA PHE A 32 6.45 9.40 -5.58
C PHE A 32 4.94 9.69 -5.57
N ALA A 33 4.28 9.64 -6.73
CA ALA A 33 2.85 9.91 -6.85
C ALA A 33 2.01 8.89 -6.04
N GLY A 34 2.34 7.61 -6.12
CA GLY A 34 1.67 6.56 -5.34
C GLY A 34 1.83 6.78 -3.84
N THR A 35 3.04 7.13 -3.39
CA THR A 35 3.31 7.45 -1.98
C THR A 35 2.56 8.70 -1.53
N LEU A 36 2.48 9.73 -2.38
CA LEU A 36 1.74 10.95 -2.09
C LEU A 36 0.24 10.68 -1.89
N PHE A 37 -0.37 9.88 -2.78
CA PHE A 37 -1.77 9.48 -2.65
C PHE A 37 -2.03 8.70 -1.36
N VAL A 38 -1.16 7.75 -1.03
CA VAL A 38 -1.27 7.04 0.24
C VAL A 38 -1.10 7.99 1.42
N ALA A 39 -0.10 8.87 1.40
CA ALA A 39 0.12 9.82 2.47
C ALA A 39 -1.11 10.70 2.71
N MET A 40 -1.75 11.20 1.64
CA MET A 40 -2.99 11.99 1.76
C MET A 40 -4.13 11.17 2.36
N ALA A 41 -4.29 9.91 1.93
CA ALA A 41 -5.27 9.01 2.53
C ALA A 41 -5.02 8.83 4.03
N LEU A 42 -3.76 8.61 4.44
CA LEU A 42 -3.40 8.44 5.85
C LEU A 42 -3.62 9.73 6.65
N MET A 43 -3.37 10.91 6.07
CA MET A 43 -3.70 12.19 6.70
C MET A 43 -5.20 12.31 6.98
N LEU A 44 -6.06 12.00 6.00
CA LEU A 44 -7.51 12.03 6.17
C LEU A 44 -7.98 11.02 7.23
N PHE A 45 -7.38 9.83 7.25
CA PHE A 45 -7.69 8.83 8.25
C PHE A 45 -7.26 9.28 9.65
N ASN A 46 -6.09 9.90 9.79
CA ASN A 46 -5.63 10.44 11.06
C ASN A 46 -6.60 11.50 11.61
N GLN A 47 -6.94 12.47 10.75
CA GLN A 47 -7.88 13.55 11.04
C GLN A 47 -9.26 13.02 11.48
N ALA A 48 -9.74 11.98 10.81
CA ALA A 48 -11.04 11.38 11.11
C ALA A 48 -10.96 10.23 12.14
N GLY A 49 -9.80 9.93 12.73
CA GLY A 49 -9.63 8.86 13.71
C GLY A 49 -9.87 7.44 13.16
N LEU A 50 -9.65 7.25 11.86
CA LEU A 50 -9.77 5.95 11.17
C LEU A 50 -8.46 5.18 11.26
N LEU A 51 -8.52 3.89 10.97
CA LEU A 51 -7.38 2.98 10.98
C LEU A 51 -7.25 2.26 9.64
N VAL A 52 -6.04 1.77 9.39
CA VAL A 52 -5.71 0.89 8.26
C VAL A 52 -5.21 -0.44 8.81
N GLY A 53 -5.17 -1.50 8.01
CA GLY A 53 -4.50 -2.74 8.37
C GLY A 53 -2.97 -2.64 8.36
N GLY A 54 -2.32 -3.75 8.69
CA GLY A 54 -0.87 -3.92 8.59
C GLY A 54 -0.06 -3.04 9.54
N THR A 55 1.16 -2.69 9.12
CA THR A 55 2.06 -1.85 9.92
C THR A 55 1.59 -0.41 10.04
N ALA A 56 0.85 0.11 9.05
CA ALA A 56 0.24 1.44 9.13
C ALA A 56 -0.80 1.49 10.25
N GLY A 57 -1.63 0.46 10.38
CA GLY A 57 -2.57 0.33 11.48
C GLY A 57 -1.92 0.26 12.85
N ALA A 58 -0.88 -0.55 12.98
CA ALA A 58 -0.10 -0.61 14.22
C ALA A 58 0.49 0.76 14.59
N ALA A 59 0.99 1.52 13.61
CA ALA A 59 1.47 2.87 13.83
C ALA A 59 0.36 3.86 14.23
N PHE A 60 -0.85 3.75 13.64
CA PHE A 60 -2.00 4.55 14.06
C PHE A 60 -2.43 4.26 15.50
N LEU A 61 -2.46 2.98 15.90
CA LEU A 61 -2.79 2.61 17.27
C LEU A 61 -1.81 3.23 18.27
N LEU A 62 -0.51 3.13 17.98
CA LEU A 62 0.50 3.77 18.80
C LEU A 62 0.34 5.29 18.80
N HIS A 63 -0.01 5.90 17.66
CA HIS A 63 -0.25 7.34 17.58
C HIS A 63 -1.43 7.76 18.47
N TYR A 64 -2.55 7.05 18.41
CA TYR A 64 -3.74 7.36 19.20
C TYR A 64 -3.55 7.14 20.71
N VAL A 65 -2.69 6.21 21.12
CA VAL A 65 -2.38 5.96 22.54
C VAL A 65 -1.31 6.91 23.08
N THR A 66 -0.27 7.22 22.29
CA THR A 66 0.91 7.96 22.78
C THR A 66 0.90 9.45 22.43
N GLY A 67 0.11 9.87 21.44
CA GLY A 67 0.14 11.22 20.88
C GLY A 67 1.39 11.54 20.05
N ILE A 68 2.36 10.63 19.92
CA ILE A 68 3.56 10.82 19.10
C ILE A 68 3.15 10.83 17.63
N SER A 69 3.73 11.71 16.81
CA SER A 69 3.37 11.83 15.39
C SER A 69 3.42 10.50 14.63
N PHE A 70 2.40 10.27 13.79
CA PHE A 70 2.26 9.04 13.01
C PHE A 70 3.50 8.74 12.17
N GLY A 71 4.08 9.75 11.49
CA GLY A 71 5.23 9.56 10.59
C GLY A 71 6.44 8.95 11.29
N LYS A 72 6.73 9.40 12.53
CA LYS A 72 7.81 8.85 13.38
C LYS A 72 7.54 7.41 13.80
N LEU A 73 6.34 7.14 14.32
CA LEU A 73 5.95 5.80 14.75
C LEU A 73 5.96 4.82 13.59
N PHE A 74 5.44 5.23 12.44
CA PHE A 74 5.42 4.43 11.22
C PHE A 74 6.84 4.09 10.75
N PHE A 75 7.78 5.05 10.82
CA PHE A 75 9.18 4.77 10.48
C PHE A 75 9.80 3.75 11.43
N VAL A 76 9.62 3.93 12.74
CA VAL A 76 10.15 3.05 13.78
C VAL A 76 9.56 1.64 13.68
N VAL A 77 8.24 1.52 13.51
CA VAL A 77 7.57 0.23 13.33
C VAL A 77 8.08 -0.50 12.09
N ASN A 78 8.48 0.21 11.03
CA ASN A 78 9.01 -0.40 9.81
C ASN A 78 10.50 -0.78 9.87
N LEU A 79 11.31 -0.23 10.80
CA LEU A 79 12.73 -0.56 10.97
C LEU A 79 13.06 -2.07 11.00
N PRO A 80 12.41 -2.91 11.85
CA PRO A 80 12.70 -4.34 11.88
C PRO A 80 12.40 -5.03 10.53
N PHE A 81 11.43 -4.50 9.78
CA PHE A 81 11.06 -5.06 8.49
C PHE A 81 11.99 -4.65 7.36
N TYR A 82 12.68 -3.50 7.45
CA TYR A 82 13.73 -3.17 6.48
C TYR A 82 14.90 -4.13 6.58
N TRP A 83 15.34 -4.42 7.81
CA TRP A 83 16.38 -5.41 8.07
C TRP A 83 15.98 -6.79 7.50
N PHE A 84 14.72 -7.16 7.73
CA PHE A 84 14.16 -8.41 7.23
C PHE A 84 14.05 -8.44 5.69
N ALA A 85 13.57 -7.36 5.07
CA ALA A 85 13.47 -7.24 3.61
C ALA A 85 14.85 -7.33 2.96
N PHE A 86 15.86 -6.63 3.52
CA PHE A 86 17.22 -6.62 2.98
C PHE A 86 17.82 -8.02 2.90
N THR A 87 17.59 -8.83 3.93
CA THR A 87 18.15 -10.18 4.02
C THR A 87 17.37 -11.22 3.21
N ARG A 88 16.10 -10.98 2.88
CA ARG A 88 15.20 -12.03 2.32
C ARG A 88 14.55 -11.72 0.97
N MET A 89 14.31 -10.46 0.63
CA MET A 89 13.57 -10.05 -0.58
C MET A 89 14.48 -9.51 -1.70
N GLY A 90 15.75 -9.25 -1.39
CA GLY A 90 16.72 -8.69 -2.33
C GLY A 90 16.86 -7.16 -2.22
N ARG A 91 17.99 -6.65 -2.74
CA ARG A 91 18.44 -5.26 -2.51
C ARG A 91 17.54 -4.24 -3.21
N GLU A 92 17.08 -4.53 -4.43
CA GLU A 92 16.25 -3.60 -5.22
C GLU A 92 14.88 -3.36 -4.56
N PHE A 93 14.16 -4.44 -4.23
CA PHE A 93 12.86 -4.35 -3.55
C PHE A 93 12.97 -3.63 -2.21
N THR A 94 14.02 -3.93 -1.44
CA THR A 94 14.27 -3.31 -0.14
C THR A 94 14.52 -1.81 -0.28
N LEU A 95 15.34 -1.39 -1.24
CA LEU A 95 15.64 0.02 -1.45
C LEU A 95 14.39 0.79 -1.90
N LYS A 96 13.62 0.25 -2.84
CA LYS A 96 12.35 0.84 -3.29
C LYS A 96 11.35 0.97 -2.13
N THR A 97 11.18 -0.09 -1.34
CA THR A 97 10.30 -0.11 -0.16
C THR A 97 10.77 0.88 0.90
N PHE A 98 12.07 0.93 1.20
CA PHE A 98 12.64 1.87 2.15
C PHE A 98 12.39 3.31 1.74
N VAL A 99 12.66 3.66 0.48
CA VAL A 99 12.41 5.00 -0.06
C VAL A 99 10.92 5.34 0.04
N CYS A 100 10.02 4.44 -0.31
CA CYS A 100 8.58 4.70 -0.23
C CYS A 100 8.11 4.91 1.22
N VAL A 101 8.57 4.08 2.16
CA VAL A 101 8.17 4.21 3.56
C VAL A 101 8.80 5.45 4.21
N ALA A 102 10.06 5.76 3.91
CA ALA A 102 10.71 6.99 4.38
C ALA A 102 10.01 8.23 3.83
N LEU A 103 9.66 8.23 2.53
CA LEU A 103 8.90 9.31 1.90
C LEU A 103 7.49 9.43 2.49
N LEU A 104 6.81 8.30 2.74
CA LEU A 104 5.49 8.28 3.38
C LEU A 104 5.55 8.87 4.79
N SER A 105 6.54 8.46 5.59
CA SER A 105 6.80 9.01 6.92
C SER A 105 7.07 10.50 6.89
N LEU A 106 7.87 10.98 5.94
CA LEU A 106 8.19 12.39 5.79
C LEU A 106 6.95 13.21 5.39
N LEU A 107 6.19 12.74 4.40
CA LEU A 107 4.98 13.42 3.93
C LEU A 107 3.91 13.48 5.02
N THR A 108 3.72 12.40 5.78
CA THR A 108 2.74 12.36 6.88
C THR A 108 3.16 13.20 8.10
N GLU A 109 4.46 13.41 8.32
CA GLU A 109 4.97 14.37 9.31
C GLU A 109 4.80 15.83 8.83
N LEU A 110 4.98 16.06 7.53
CA LEU A 110 4.90 17.39 6.94
C LEU A 110 3.46 17.88 6.79
N PHE A 111 2.50 17.00 6.50
CA PHE A 111 1.12 17.39 6.20
C PHE A 111 0.44 18.30 7.25
N PRO A 112 0.55 18.03 8.56
CA PRO A 112 -0.01 18.94 9.58
C PRO A 112 0.54 20.38 9.51
N HIS A 113 1.72 20.58 8.93
CA HIS A 113 2.36 21.90 8.80
C HIS A 113 1.98 22.64 7.51
N VAL A 114 1.49 21.92 6.49
CA VAL A 114 1.15 22.49 5.17
C VAL A 114 -0.36 22.54 4.91
N MET A 115 -1.14 21.69 5.58
CA MET A 115 -2.59 21.68 5.51
C MET A 115 -3.19 21.44 6.89
N HIS A 116 -4.07 22.35 7.30
CA HIS A 116 -4.94 22.18 8.43
C HIS A 116 -6.36 21.92 7.94
N VAL A 117 -7.04 20.95 8.55
CA VAL A 117 -8.45 20.68 8.27
C VAL A 117 -9.18 20.84 9.60
N ASP A 118 -10.00 21.88 9.70
CA ASP A 118 -10.73 22.19 10.93
C ASP A 118 -11.82 21.16 11.24
N TYR A 119 -12.46 20.65 10.18
CA TYR A 119 -13.51 19.64 10.29
C TYR A 119 -13.46 18.67 9.11
N LEU A 120 -13.48 17.37 9.42
CA LEU A 120 -13.54 16.32 8.42
C LEU A 120 -14.60 15.29 8.81
N ASN A 121 -15.61 15.13 7.97
CA ASN A 121 -16.63 14.12 8.20
C ASN A 121 -16.04 12.70 8.00
N PRO A 122 -16.21 11.76 8.94
CA PRO A 122 -15.62 10.42 8.86
C PRO A 122 -16.10 9.58 7.68
N LEU A 123 -17.36 9.76 7.26
CA LEU A 123 -17.89 9.12 6.07
C LEU A 123 -17.13 9.61 4.83
N PHE A 124 -16.97 10.93 4.68
CA PHE A 124 -16.23 11.50 3.56
C PHE A 124 -14.76 11.06 3.58
N ALA A 125 -14.12 11.07 4.75
CA ALA A 125 -12.75 10.59 4.93
C ALA A 125 -12.61 9.11 4.54
N SER A 126 -13.56 8.26 4.91
CA SER A 126 -13.54 6.83 4.56
C SER A 126 -13.65 6.59 3.05
N LEU A 127 -14.53 7.33 2.36
CA LEU A 127 -14.74 7.19 0.92
C LEU A 127 -13.54 7.74 0.13
N LEU A 128 -13.18 9.00 0.38
CA LEU A 128 -12.09 9.67 -0.33
C LEU A 128 -10.74 9.01 0.00
N GLY A 129 -10.46 8.80 1.29
CA GLY A 129 -9.25 8.14 1.74
C GLY A 129 -9.14 6.71 1.23
N GLY A 130 -10.24 5.95 1.18
CA GLY A 130 -10.27 4.61 0.60
C GLY A 130 -9.89 4.58 -0.88
N LEU A 131 -10.40 5.52 -1.68
CA LEU A 131 -10.05 5.66 -3.11
C LEU A 131 -8.59 6.09 -3.32
N LEU A 132 -8.12 7.08 -2.55
CA LEU A 132 -6.74 7.56 -2.61
C LEU A 132 -5.76 6.45 -2.20
N LEU A 133 -6.06 5.73 -1.12
CA LEU A 133 -5.26 4.60 -0.66
C LEU A 133 -5.24 3.50 -1.73
N GLY A 134 -6.39 3.16 -2.33
CA GLY A 134 -6.47 2.16 -3.40
C GLY A 134 -5.66 2.55 -4.64
N THR A 135 -5.73 3.81 -5.05
CA THR A 135 -4.97 4.35 -6.19
C THR A 135 -3.47 4.32 -5.91
N GLY A 136 -3.05 4.82 -4.74
CA GLY A 136 -1.64 4.82 -4.35
C GLY A 136 -1.07 3.41 -4.23
N CYS A 137 -1.78 2.49 -3.59
CA CYS A 137 -1.41 1.09 -3.50
C CYS A 137 -1.30 0.42 -4.88
N LEU A 138 -2.20 0.74 -5.83
CA LEU A 138 -2.14 0.20 -7.18
C LEU A 138 -0.88 0.66 -7.94
N PHE A 139 -0.52 1.94 -7.84
CA PHE A 139 0.72 2.43 -8.44
C PHE A 139 1.94 1.74 -7.85
N LEU A 140 2.02 1.65 -6.53
CA LEU A 140 3.17 1.05 -5.86
C LEU A 140 3.29 -0.44 -6.14
N ALA A 141 2.17 -1.16 -6.21
CA ALA A 141 2.13 -2.57 -6.57
C ALA A 141 2.62 -2.82 -8.00
N ARG A 142 2.27 -1.94 -8.96
CA ARG A 142 2.73 -2.04 -10.37
C ARG A 142 4.24 -1.90 -10.51
N HIS A 143 4.87 -1.09 -9.65
CA HIS A 143 6.33 -0.88 -9.64
C HIS A 143 7.07 -1.80 -8.63
N ARG A 144 6.42 -2.89 -8.18
CA ARG A 144 6.98 -3.87 -7.24
C ARG A 144 7.54 -3.24 -5.95
N SER A 145 6.85 -2.23 -5.42
CA SER A 145 7.17 -1.63 -4.13
C SER A 145 6.11 -1.97 -3.08
N SER A 146 6.46 -1.81 -1.81
CA SER A 146 5.56 -1.98 -0.68
C SER A 146 5.62 -0.77 0.24
N LEU A 147 4.56 -0.59 1.02
CA LEU A 147 4.45 0.47 2.01
C LEU A 147 4.54 -0.05 3.44
N GLY A 148 4.82 -1.32 3.66
CA GLY A 148 4.81 -1.81 5.03
C GLY A 148 5.41 -3.18 5.23
N GLY A 149 5.94 -3.35 6.43
CA GLY A 149 6.48 -4.61 6.89
C GLY A 149 5.52 -5.78 6.91
N ALA A 150 4.22 -5.52 7.15
CA ALA A 150 3.20 -6.57 7.17
C ALA A 150 3.10 -7.30 5.82
N THR A 151 3.14 -6.54 4.72
CA THR A 151 3.14 -7.09 3.36
C THR A 151 4.44 -7.82 3.04
N VAL A 152 5.58 -7.29 3.50
CA VAL A 152 6.88 -7.98 3.35
C VAL A 152 6.87 -9.33 4.06
N VAL A 153 6.34 -9.39 5.29
CA VAL A 153 6.22 -10.63 6.05
C VAL A 153 5.27 -11.61 5.37
N SER A 154 4.11 -11.16 4.89
CA SER A 154 3.14 -12.05 4.25
C SER A 154 3.68 -12.63 2.93
N LEU A 155 4.36 -11.82 2.11
CA LEU A 155 5.05 -12.28 0.90
C LEU A 155 6.20 -13.24 1.22
N TYR A 156 6.94 -13.00 2.30
CA TYR A 156 8.01 -13.91 2.72
C TYR A 156 7.46 -15.26 3.21
N LEU A 157 6.41 -15.26 4.04
CA LEU A 157 5.80 -16.52 4.49
C LEU A 157 5.24 -17.31 3.32
N GLN A 158 4.73 -16.62 2.30
CA GLN A 158 4.30 -17.25 1.06
C GLN A 158 5.46 -17.91 0.32
N SER A 159 6.58 -17.22 0.12
CA SER A 159 7.72 -17.78 -0.62
C SER A 159 8.44 -18.88 0.15
N ARG A 160 8.52 -18.78 1.49
CA ARG A 160 9.28 -19.72 2.33
C ARG A 160 8.47 -20.95 2.77
N TYR A 161 7.19 -20.78 3.07
CA TYR A 161 6.32 -21.83 3.66
C TYR A 161 5.13 -22.21 2.77
N GLY A 162 4.99 -21.60 1.57
CA GLY A 162 3.86 -21.87 0.68
C GLY A 162 2.51 -21.38 1.21
N MET A 163 2.51 -20.57 2.28
CA MET A 163 1.28 -20.02 2.85
C MET A 163 0.66 -19.00 1.90
N ARG A 164 -0.68 -18.90 1.88
CA ARG A 164 -1.34 -17.83 1.10
C ARG A 164 -1.05 -16.48 1.77
N ALA A 165 -0.35 -15.57 1.09
CA ALA A 165 -0.03 -14.23 1.62
C ALA A 165 -1.27 -13.51 2.17
N GLY A 166 -2.41 -13.63 1.48
CA GLY A 166 -3.68 -13.05 1.94
C GLY A 166 -4.16 -13.58 3.31
N LYS A 167 -3.89 -14.85 3.65
CA LYS A 167 -4.24 -15.38 4.99
C LYS A 167 -3.38 -14.77 6.07
N VAL A 168 -2.07 -14.64 5.82
CA VAL A 168 -1.13 -14.00 6.76
C VAL A 168 -1.50 -12.53 6.96
N GLN A 169 -1.81 -11.83 5.87
CA GLN A 169 -2.26 -10.45 5.92
C GLN A 169 -3.56 -10.31 6.72
N MET A 170 -4.56 -11.17 6.49
CA MET A 170 -5.81 -11.18 7.27
C MET A 170 -5.57 -11.40 8.76
N MET A 171 -4.63 -12.26 9.17
CA MET A 171 -4.30 -12.45 10.58
C MET A 171 -3.67 -11.19 11.19
N ILE A 172 -2.75 -10.55 10.48
CA ILE A 172 -2.11 -9.30 10.93
C ILE A 172 -3.17 -8.19 11.05
N ASP A 173 -3.96 -7.98 10.00
CA ASP A 173 -4.99 -6.95 9.96
C ASP A 173 -6.07 -7.20 11.01
N GLY A 174 -6.49 -8.46 11.20
CA GLY A 174 -7.42 -8.84 12.25
C GLY A 174 -6.90 -8.54 13.64
N THR A 175 -5.62 -8.81 13.92
CA THR A 175 -4.99 -8.48 15.20
C THR A 175 -4.98 -6.98 15.44
N VAL A 176 -4.64 -6.18 14.42
CA VAL A 176 -4.66 -4.71 14.49
C VAL A 176 -6.08 -4.19 14.75
N VAL A 177 -7.10 -4.71 14.05
CA VAL A 177 -8.50 -4.31 14.26
C VAL A 177 -9.00 -4.68 15.66
N LEU A 178 -8.63 -5.86 16.18
CA LEU A 178 -8.98 -6.26 17.54
C LEU A 178 -8.37 -5.32 18.57
N LEU A 179 -7.10 -4.94 18.42
CA LEU A 179 -6.46 -3.95 19.27
C LEU A 179 -7.11 -2.56 19.12
N ALA A 180 -7.53 -2.21 17.90
CA ALA A 180 -8.21 -0.94 17.64
C ALA A 180 -9.54 -0.81 18.37
N LEU A 181 -10.30 -1.89 18.51
CA LEU A 181 -11.57 -1.88 19.26
C LEU A 181 -11.38 -1.54 20.75
N CYS A 182 -10.18 -1.73 21.31
CA CYS A 182 -9.86 -1.35 22.69
C CYS A 182 -9.46 0.13 22.83
N VAL A 183 -9.05 0.78 21.75
CA VAL A 183 -8.47 2.14 21.77
C VAL A 183 -9.41 3.17 21.14
N VAL A 184 -10.16 2.78 20.11
CA VAL A 184 -10.92 3.68 19.25
C VAL A 184 -12.41 3.32 19.30
N PRO A 185 -13.33 4.31 19.29
CA PRO A 185 -14.77 4.03 19.25
C PRO A 185 -15.17 3.14 18.07
N VAL A 186 -16.12 2.23 18.33
CA VAL A 186 -16.61 1.25 17.34
C VAL A 186 -17.10 1.91 16.05
N GLU A 187 -17.68 3.11 16.14
CA GLU A 187 -18.12 3.90 14.99
C GLU A 187 -16.96 4.21 14.02
N ARG A 188 -15.80 4.61 14.54
CA ARG A 188 -14.61 4.91 13.71
C ARG A 188 -14.03 3.64 13.10
N VAL A 189 -14.10 2.52 13.82
CA VAL A 189 -13.73 1.21 13.28
C VAL A 189 -14.66 0.82 12.13
N ALA A 190 -15.96 1.07 12.24
CA ALA A 190 -16.91 0.84 11.15
C ALA A 190 -16.58 1.71 9.90
N TYR A 191 -16.23 2.99 10.08
CA TYR A 191 -15.75 3.83 8.98
C TYR A 191 -14.43 3.34 8.39
N SER A 192 -13.54 2.77 9.20
CA SER A 192 -12.29 2.16 8.73
C SER A 192 -12.56 0.93 7.86
N VAL A 193 -13.52 0.08 8.27
CA VAL A 193 -13.98 -1.05 7.46
C VAL A 193 -14.58 -0.56 6.14
N LEU A 194 -15.39 0.50 6.16
CA LEU A 194 -15.91 1.12 4.94
C LEU A 194 -14.79 1.60 4.01
N ALA A 195 -13.76 2.26 4.54
CA ALA A 195 -12.61 2.70 3.75
C ALA A 195 -11.88 1.53 3.09
N VAL A 196 -11.71 0.43 3.81
CA VAL A 196 -11.12 -0.82 3.28
C VAL A 196 -11.99 -1.44 2.19
N LEU A 197 -13.32 -1.43 2.34
CA LEU A 197 -14.24 -1.91 1.30
C LEU A 197 -14.15 -1.06 0.03
N VAL A 198 -14.08 0.27 0.16
CA VAL A 198 -13.92 1.19 -0.96
C VAL A 198 -12.59 0.96 -1.68
N MET A 199 -11.49 0.89 -0.92
CA MET A 199 -10.16 0.57 -1.43
C MET A 199 -10.16 -0.76 -2.19
N SER A 200 -10.73 -1.80 -1.58
CA SER A 200 -10.78 -3.15 -2.16
C SER A 200 -11.64 -3.21 -3.41
N GLY A 201 -12.79 -2.52 -3.42
CA GLY A 201 -13.66 -2.41 -4.59
C GLY A 201 -12.97 -1.71 -5.74
N PHE A 202 -12.26 -0.61 -5.47
CA PHE A 202 -11.44 0.08 -6.47
C PHE A 202 -10.37 -0.84 -7.05
N LEU A 203 -9.58 -1.50 -6.19
CA LEU A 203 -8.54 -2.43 -6.64
C LEU A 203 -9.12 -3.58 -7.47
N TRP A 204 -10.26 -4.14 -7.07
CA TRP A 204 -10.91 -5.21 -7.83
C TRP A 204 -11.31 -4.78 -9.24
N ILE A 205 -11.89 -3.58 -9.38
CA ILE A 205 -12.28 -3.04 -10.68
C ILE A 205 -11.03 -2.75 -11.54
N SER A 206 -9.99 -2.20 -10.92
CA SER A 206 -8.74 -1.84 -11.59
C SER A 206 -7.82 -3.02 -11.92
N HIS A 207 -7.97 -4.16 -11.23
CA HIS A 207 -7.19 -5.38 -11.42
C HIS A 207 -7.83 -6.35 -12.43
N ARG A 208 -8.93 -6.01 -13.11
CA ARG A 208 -9.45 -6.86 -14.19
C ARG A 208 -8.46 -6.90 -15.37
N PRO A 209 -7.83 -8.05 -15.66
CA PRO A 209 -6.98 -8.18 -16.85
C PRO A 209 -7.89 -8.16 -18.08
N GLY A 210 -7.58 -7.31 -19.07
CA GLY A 210 -8.21 -7.38 -20.40
C GLY A 210 -9.08 -6.21 -20.86
N ARG A 211 -9.10 -5.06 -20.16
CA ARG A 211 -9.88 -3.89 -20.63
C ARG A 211 -9.22 -2.99 -21.67
N TYR A 212 -7.94 -3.21 -22.01
CA TYR A 212 -7.19 -2.40 -22.99
C TYR A 212 -6.65 -3.21 -24.17
N THR A 213 -7.23 -4.38 -24.44
CA THR A 213 -7.13 -5.04 -25.75
C THR A 213 -8.49 -4.94 -26.40
N GLY A 214 -8.77 -3.83 -27.06
CA GLY A 214 -10.01 -3.58 -27.78
C GLY A 214 -9.85 -2.42 -28.73
N GLY A 215 -9.73 -2.73 -30.02
CA GLY A 215 -9.61 -1.80 -31.14
C GLY A 215 -8.58 -2.28 -32.13
#